data_AF-A0A2N5N9M7-F1
#
_entry.id   AF-A0A2N5N9M7-F1
#
_cell.length_a   1.000
_cell.length_b   1.000
_cell.length_c   1.000
_cell.angle_alpha   90.00
_cell.angle_beta   90.00
_cell.angle_gamma   90.00
#
_symmetry.space_group_name_H-M   'P 1'
#
loop_
_entity.id
_entity.type
_entity.pdbx_description
1 polymer ?
#
loop_
_entity_poly.entity_id
_entity_poly.type
_entity_poly.pdbx_seq_one_letter_code
_entity_poly.pdbx_strand_id
1 'polypeptide(L)'
;MWYKDEGNGSATYAADSDDLYEWKPVGAALSHRGHEGPNVFRFKGSYWMIVDEWRGQGVFRTDDLESWEPQGLILDESGLRDDDAGFGHHADVVVSGDEAFELNLKAE
;
A
#
# COMPACT_ATOMS: atom_id res chain seq x y z
N MET A 1 -7.23 -10.54 1.56
CA MET A 1 -6.03 -10.08 2.31
C MET A 1 -4.94 -9.78 1.31
N TRP A 2 -4.25 -8.66 1.48
CA TRP A 2 -3.03 -8.32 0.74
C TRP A 2 -1.83 -8.47 1.65
N TYR A 3 -0.74 -9.05 1.16
CA TYR A 3 0.44 -9.36 1.96
C TYR A 3 1.72 -9.31 1.12
N LYS A 4 2.87 -9.09 1.76
CA LYS A 4 4.19 -9.17 1.13
C LYS A 4 4.64 -10.62 1.01
N ASP A 5 5.04 -11.02 -0.19
CA ASP A 5 5.74 -12.30 -0.41
C ASP A 5 7.25 -12.06 -0.61
N GLU A 6 8.04 -12.22 0.47
CA GLU A 6 9.49 -12.04 0.44
C GLU A 6 10.19 -13.04 -0.49
N GLY A 7 9.67 -14.25 -0.61
CA GLY A 7 10.22 -15.31 -1.47
C GLY A 7 10.00 -15.02 -2.95
N ASN A 8 9.06 -14.14 -3.29
CA ASN A 8 8.69 -13.81 -4.66
C ASN A 8 8.95 -12.34 -5.00
N GLY A 9 10.18 -11.88 -4.67
CA GLY A 9 10.63 -10.54 -5.02
C GLY A 9 10.10 -9.43 -4.12
N SER A 10 9.55 -9.76 -2.94
CA SER A 10 8.89 -8.80 -2.04
C SER A 10 7.75 -8.04 -2.74
N ALA A 11 6.95 -8.76 -3.53
CA ALA A 11 5.78 -8.23 -4.20
C ALA A 11 4.52 -8.36 -3.33
N THR A 12 3.48 -7.60 -3.64
CA THR A 12 2.17 -7.75 -2.99
C THR A 12 1.40 -8.89 -3.64
N TYR A 13 1.00 -9.84 -2.81
CA TYR A 13 0.15 -10.97 -3.14
C TYR A 13 -1.21 -10.82 -2.46
N ALA A 14 -2.19 -11.55 -2.98
CA ALA A 14 -3.54 -11.60 -2.42
C ALA A 14 -3.98 -13.03 -2.10
N ALA A 15 -4.83 -13.14 -1.09
CA ALA A 15 -5.57 -14.34 -0.74
C ALA A 15 -6.98 -13.98 -0.26
N ASP A 16 -7.97 -14.76 -0.67
CA ASP A 16 -9.38 -14.54 -0.32
C ASP A 16 -9.84 -15.54 0.73
N SER A 17 -10.78 -15.11 1.56
CA SER A 17 -11.40 -15.93 2.59
C SER A 17 -12.81 -15.44 2.88
N ASP A 18 -13.74 -16.38 3.01
CA ASP A 18 -15.13 -16.10 3.38
C ASP A 18 -15.33 -16.12 4.92
N ASP A 19 -14.38 -16.67 5.68
CA ASP A 19 -14.51 -16.91 7.13
C ASP A 19 -13.31 -16.46 7.98
N LEU A 20 -12.24 -15.95 7.35
CA LEU A 20 -10.96 -15.55 7.94
C LEU A 20 -10.10 -16.69 8.52
N TYR A 21 -10.52 -17.95 8.37
CA TYR A 21 -9.77 -19.14 8.81
C TYR A 21 -9.20 -19.91 7.63
N GLU A 22 -10.00 -20.13 6.59
CA GLU A 22 -9.58 -20.78 5.35
C GLU A 22 -9.26 -19.74 4.28
N TRP A 23 -8.01 -19.74 3.81
CA TRP A 23 -7.52 -18.75 2.85
C TRP A 23 -7.16 -19.42 1.52
N LYS A 24 -7.66 -18.86 0.42
CA LYS A 24 -7.39 -19.28 -0.95
C LYS A 24 -6.42 -18.29 -1.60
N PRO A 25 -5.20 -18.70 -1.98
CA PRO A 25 -4.27 -17.83 -2.68
C PRO A 25 -4.86 -17.37 -4.02
N VAL A 26 -4.79 -16.07 -4.30
CA VAL A 26 -5.15 -15.47 -5.60
C VAL A 26 -3.89 -15.37 -6.47
N GLY A 27 -2.77 -14.96 -5.88
CA GLY A 27 -1.49 -14.78 -6.56
C GLY A 27 -0.95 -13.35 -6.42
N ALA A 28 -0.03 -12.97 -7.30
CA ALA A 28 0.55 -11.63 -7.31
C ALA A 28 -0.50 -10.59 -7.70
N ALA A 29 -0.71 -9.59 -6.84
CA ALA A 29 -1.58 -8.44 -7.12
C ALA A 29 -0.77 -7.26 -7.67
N LEU A 30 0.45 -7.06 -7.19
CA LEU A 30 1.35 -6.00 -7.66
C LEU A 30 2.80 -6.47 -7.57
N SER A 31 3.49 -6.55 -8.72
CA SER A 31 4.85 -7.10 -8.84
C SER A 31 5.81 -6.20 -9.63
N HIS A 32 5.56 -4.89 -9.64
CA HIS A 32 6.37 -3.91 -10.38
C HIS A 32 7.81 -3.80 -9.86
N ARG A 33 8.01 -3.98 -8.55
CA ARG A 33 9.30 -4.03 -7.84
C ARG A 33 9.12 -4.59 -6.43
N GLY A 34 10.20 -4.80 -5.70
CA GLY A 34 10.14 -5.08 -4.27
C GLY A 34 9.61 -3.87 -3.48
N HIS A 35 8.70 -4.14 -2.54
CA HIS A 35 8.05 -3.19 -1.64
C HIS A 35 7.49 -3.91 -0.40
N GLU A 36 6.87 -3.16 0.51
CA GLU A 36 6.19 -3.73 1.68
C GLU A 36 4.96 -2.93 2.13
N GLY A 37 4.30 -3.43 3.18
CA GLY A 37 3.17 -2.76 3.81
C GLY A 37 2.00 -2.43 2.87
N PRO A 38 1.48 -3.37 2.06
CA PRO A 38 0.32 -3.08 1.24
C PRO A 38 -0.90 -2.73 2.09
N ASN A 39 -1.41 -1.53 1.90
CA ASN A 39 -2.66 -1.07 2.50
C ASN A 39 -3.67 -0.75 1.41
N VAL A 40 -4.80 -1.48 1.39
CA VAL A 40 -5.86 -1.33 0.38
C VAL A 40 -7.12 -0.76 1.00
N PHE A 41 -7.62 0.34 0.43
CA PHE A 41 -8.79 1.06 0.94
C PHE A 41 -9.66 1.59 -0.21
N ARG A 42 -10.92 1.91 0.08
CA ARG A 42 -11.86 2.49 -0.89
C ARG A 42 -12.02 3.98 -0.66
N PHE A 43 -11.85 4.79 -1.70
CA PHE A 43 -12.01 6.24 -1.62
C PHE A 43 -12.52 6.82 -2.95
N LYS A 44 -13.52 7.71 -2.86
CA LYS A 44 -14.15 8.41 -4.00
C LYS A 44 -14.54 7.51 -5.18
N GLY A 45 -15.06 6.32 -4.89
CA GLY A 45 -15.61 5.40 -5.88
C GLY A 45 -14.62 4.36 -6.41
N SER A 46 -13.31 4.53 -6.22
CA SER A 46 -12.28 3.58 -6.61
C SER A 46 -11.62 2.93 -5.39
N TYR A 47 -10.82 1.89 -5.64
CA TYR A 47 -9.93 1.30 -4.66
C TYR A 47 -8.51 1.81 -4.88
N TRP A 48 -7.78 1.91 -3.78
CA TRP A 48 -6.45 2.45 -3.72
C TRP A 48 -5.56 1.49 -2.95
N MET A 49 -4.30 1.38 -3.37
CA MET A 49 -3.27 0.67 -2.65
C MET A 49 -2.11 1.63 -2.42
N ILE A 50 -1.61 1.67 -1.20
CA ILE A 50 -0.30 2.25 -0.90
C ILE A 50 0.67 1.16 -0.45
N VAL A 51 1.93 1.31 -0.84
CA VAL A 51 3.04 0.39 -0.50
C VAL A 51 4.30 1.18 -0.21
N ASP A 52 5.11 0.74 0.75
CA ASP A 52 6.44 1.28 1.00
C ASP A 52 7.43 0.73 -0.04
N GLU A 53 7.95 1.60 -0.91
CA GLU A 53 8.96 1.24 -1.92
C GLU A 53 10.41 1.42 -1.46
N TRP A 54 10.62 1.69 -0.16
CA TRP A 54 11.89 2.13 0.44
C TRP A 54 12.49 3.36 -0.25
N ARG A 55 11.60 4.22 -0.77
CA ARG A 55 11.90 5.51 -1.39
C ARG A 55 10.65 6.42 -1.42
N GLY A 56 9.80 6.27 -0.40
CA GLY A 56 8.44 6.83 -0.36
C GLY A 56 7.36 5.77 -0.62
N GLN A 57 6.11 6.21 -0.54
CA GLN A 57 4.92 5.38 -0.67
C GLN A 57 4.45 5.37 -2.12
N GLY A 58 4.47 4.21 -2.77
CA GLY A 58 3.88 4.00 -4.09
C GLY A 58 2.36 3.97 -4.00
N VAL A 59 1.69 4.77 -4.84
CA VAL A 59 0.23 4.89 -4.86
C VAL A 59 -0.31 4.25 -6.13
N PHE A 60 -1.30 3.37 -5.97
CA PHE A 60 -1.96 2.66 -7.05
C PHE A 60 -3.47 2.79 -6.92
N ARG A 61 -4.17 2.80 -8.06
CA ARG A 61 -5.63 2.84 -8.14
C ARG A 61 -6.13 1.66 -8.95
N THR A 62 -7.30 1.15 -8.60
CA THR A 62 -8.03 0.16 -9.39
C THR A 62 -9.53 0.37 -9.24
N ASP A 63 -10.28 -0.06 -10.25
CA ASP A 63 -11.74 -0.14 -10.20
C ASP A 63 -12.24 -1.59 -10.00
N ASP A 64 -11.37 -2.59 -10.13
CA ASP A 64 -11.72 -4.03 -10.13
C ASP A 64 -10.97 -4.90 -9.11
N LEU A 65 -9.97 -4.35 -8.40
CA LEU A 65 -9.07 -5.05 -7.46
C LEU A 65 -8.12 -6.06 -8.12
N GLU A 66 -8.12 -6.16 -9.45
CA GLU A 66 -7.26 -7.06 -10.22
C GLU A 66 -6.16 -6.29 -10.95
N SER A 67 -6.50 -5.15 -11.54
CA SER A 67 -5.60 -4.34 -12.37
C SER A 67 -5.27 -3.03 -11.67
N TRP A 68 -4.02 -2.87 -11.25
CA TRP A 68 -3.53 -1.71 -10.49
C TRP A 68 -2.80 -0.70 -11.39
N GLU A 69 -3.33 0.51 -11.48
CA GLU A 69 -2.76 1.63 -12.23
C GLU A 69 -1.87 2.49 -11.33
N PRO A 70 -0.59 2.73 -11.68
CA PRO A 70 0.29 3.60 -10.88
C PRO A 70 -0.17 5.05 -10.93
N GLN A 71 -0.20 5.71 -9.77
CA GLN A 71 -0.58 7.11 -9.60
C GLN A 71 0.58 8.01 -9.18
N GLY A 72 1.74 7.42 -8.86
CA GLY A 72 2.95 8.13 -8.48
C GLY A 72 3.48 7.70 -7.11
N LEU A 73 4.33 8.54 -6.54
CA LEU A 73 4.82 8.42 -5.17
C LEU A 73 4.28 9.57 -4.33
N ILE A 74 4.12 9.32 -3.04
CA ILE A 74 3.99 10.34 -2.01
C ILE A 74 5.06 10.09 -0.93
N LEU A 75 5.41 11.15 -0.19
CA LEU A 75 6.44 11.09 0.86
C LEU A 75 7.79 10.53 0.36
N ASP A 76 8.15 10.80 -0.89
CA ASP A 76 9.43 10.40 -1.49
C ASP A 76 10.57 11.40 -1.25
N GLU A 77 10.26 12.54 -0.64
CA GLU A 77 11.21 13.57 -0.25
C GLU A 77 11.16 13.84 1.26
N SER A 78 12.31 14.23 1.80
CA SER A 78 12.43 14.69 3.18
C SER A 78 11.78 16.06 3.33
N GLY A 79 11.02 16.25 4.40
CA GLY A 79 10.58 17.56 4.82
C GLY A 79 11.65 18.36 5.57
N LEU A 80 11.23 19.52 6.10
CA LEU A 80 12.13 20.51 6.71
C LEU A 80 12.01 20.61 8.23
N ARG A 81 11.05 19.90 8.84
CA ARG A 81 10.86 19.91 10.30
C ARG A 81 11.75 18.86 10.95
N ASP A 82 12.08 19.06 12.22
CA ASP A 82 12.99 18.19 12.97
C ASP A 82 12.59 16.71 12.90
N ASP A 83 11.28 16.43 12.86
CA ASP A 83 10.73 15.10 12.79
C ASP A 83 10.34 14.62 11.38
N ASP A 84 10.63 15.39 10.34
CA ASP A 84 10.19 15.15 8.96
C ASP A 84 11.37 14.75 8.06
N ALA A 85 12.41 14.17 8.67
CA ALA A 85 13.61 13.75 7.98
C ALA A 85 13.45 12.36 7.36
N GLY A 86 13.80 12.24 6.07
CA GLY A 86 13.70 10.98 5.32
C GLY A 86 12.40 10.85 4.52
N PHE A 87 12.25 9.74 3.80
CA PHE A 87 11.03 9.41 3.07
C PHE A 87 10.05 8.66 3.97
N GLY A 88 8.76 8.68 3.61
CA GLY A 88 7.71 7.99 4.34
C GLY A 88 7.82 6.47 4.23
N HIS A 89 7.60 5.80 5.37
CA HIS A 89 7.65 4.35 5.53
C HIS A 89 6.24 3.75 5.69
N HIS A 90 6.17 2.47 6.06
CA HIS A 90 4.95 1.70 6.32
C HIS A 90 3.78 2.56 6.85
N ALA A 91 2.75 2.68 6.03
CA ALA A 91 1.63 3.56 6.28
C ALA A 91 0.30 2.79 6.42
N ASP A 92 -0.64 3.43 7.11
CA ASP A 92 -2.06 3.08 7.13
C ASP A 92 -2.89 4.25 6.60
N VAL A 93 -4.12 4.02 6.14
CA VAL A 93 -5.01 5.07 5.65
C VAL A 93 -6.36 5.01 6.34
N VAL A 94 -6.77 6.17 6.86
CA VAL A 94 -8.11 6.38 7.41
C VAL A 94 -8.90 7.28 6.49
N VAL A 95 -10.01 6.77 5.96
CA VAL A 95 -10.97 7.56 5.18
C VAL A 95 -12.02 8.16 6.10
N SER A 96 -12.21 9.48 6.05
CA SER A 96 -13.21 10.20 6.83
C SER A 96 -13.94 11.21 5.96
N GLY A 97 -15.23 10.96 5.69
CA GLY A 97 -16.02 11.79 4.79
C GLY A 97 -15.41 11.84 3.39
N ASP A 98 -15.07 13.04 2.93
CA ASP A 98 -14.50 13.30 1.61
C ASP A 98 -12.97 13.37 1.58
N GLU A 99 -12.33 12.99 2.69
CA GLU A 99 -10.88 13.05 2.91
C GLU A 99 -10.31 11.66 3.23
N ALA A 100 -9.04 11.45 2.86
CA ALA A 100 -8.26 10.29 3.23
C ALA A 100 -6.97 10.77 3.90
N PHE A 101 -6.69 10.24 5.08
CA PHE A 101 -5.55 10.60 5.91
C PHE A 101 -4.58 9.42 5.94
N GLU A 102 -3.35 9.67 5.49
CA GLU A 102 -2.26 8.72 5.66
C GLU A 102 -1.67 8.88 7.07
N LEU A 103 -1.50 7.76 7.75
CA LEU A 103 -0.82 7.64 9.02
C LEU A 103 0.55 6.99 8.77
N ASN A 104 1.58 7.81 8.65
CA ASN A 104 2.94 7.32 8.48
C ASN A 104 3.55 6.98 9.85
N LEU A 105 3.95 5.73 10.04
CA LEU A 105 4.67 5.31 11.23
C LEU A 105 6.17 5.44 10.95
N LYS A 106 6.87 6.25 11.76
CA LYS A 106 8.34 6.26 11.73
C LYS A 106 8.84 4.85 12.07
N ALA A 107 9.53 4.21 11.13
CA ALA A 107 10.40 3.10 11.46
C ALA A 107 11.60 3.66 12.25
N GLU A 108 11.95 2.99 13.35
CA GLU A 108 12.98 3.40 14.32
C GLU A 108 14.36 3.66 13.71
#